data_AF-A0A451GED2-F1
#
_entry.id   AF-A0A451GED2-F1
#
_cell.length_a   1.000
_cell.length_b   1.000
_cell.length_c   1.000
_cell.angle_alpha   90.00
_cell.angle_beta   90.00
_cell.angle_gamma   90.00
#
_symmetry.space_group_name_H-M   'P 1'
#
loop_
_entity.id
_entity.type
_entity.pdbx_description
1 polymer ?
#
loop_
_entity_poly.entity_id
_entity_poly.type
_entity_poly.pdbx_seq_one_letter_code
_entity_poly.pdbx_strand_id
1 'polypeptide(L)'
;MSKNFSPRRPILAVLMGFVALFTLTGCDKTTPQGIETVSESAAAPLSDVRVCNFAQRLAALPQQPIDTAELRYLNEQWRELNRTDDAFSVAEAAASRAILSALNIELAHESAQLIEQAIEITDETYDQIEGLRRYASDPDNMKVPDSITRTLVNRLNDCCLNQLNGNATALVREEKYSPLYNIGSIAYFINRDVNQILRNELELDRYRASVAAAKAALPAPQNVSTAATWAQCKPDA
;
A
#
# COMPACT_ATOMS: atom_id res chain seq x y z
N MET A 1 -45.52 -19.74 -19.62
CA MET A 1 -45.21 -20.83 -18.67
C MET A 1 -43.96 -20.41 -17.90
N SER A 2 -44.03 -19.64 -16.80
CA SER A 2 -44.45 -19.95 -15.41
C SER A 2 -43.51 -20.89 -14.65
N LYS A 3 -42.89 -20.33 -13.58
CA LYS A 3 -42.37 -20.92 -12.33
C LYS A 3 -40.96 -21.54 -12.36
N ASN A 4 -40.11 -21.47 -11.32
CA ASN A 4 -40.03 -20.71 -10.06
C ASN A 4 -38.74 -21.14 -9.32
N PHE A 5 -38.19 -20.21 -8.53
CA PHE A 5 -37.59 -20.35 -7.18
C PHE A 5 -36.43 -21.31 -6.82
N SER A 6 -35.45 -20.68 -6.16
CA SER A 6 -34.32 -21.09 -5.30
C SER A 6 -34.73 -21.85 -4.01
N PRO A 7 -33.85 -22.08 -3.00
CA PRO A 7 -32.59 -22.84 -2.87
C PRO A 7 -32.69 -23.96 -1.79
N ARG A 8 -31.64 -24.78 -1.59
CA ARG A 8 -31.47 -25.57 -0.34
C ARG A 8 -30.02 -25.60 0.14
N ARG A 9 -29.78 -24.99 1.30
CA ARG A 9 -28.73 -25.37 2.27
C ARG A 9 -29.26 -26.54 3.12
N PRO A 10 -28.39 -27.36 3.71
CA PRO A 10 -28.68 -27.96 5.00
C PRO A 10 -27.75 -27.41 6.09
N ILE A 11 -28.38 -26.91 7.14
CA ILE A 11 -27.87 -26.82 8.51
C ILE A 11 -27.84 -28.24 9.07
N LEU A 12 -26.76 -28.64 9.74
CA LEU A 12 -26.87 -29.58 10.86
C LEU A 12 -25.71 -29.38 11.86
N ALA A 13 -26.08 -29.07 13.09
CA ALA A 13 -25.24 -28.99 14.28
C ALA A 13 -25.34 -30.31 15.07
N VAL A 14 -24.25 -30.77 15.70
CA VAL A 14 -24.22 -31.80 16.78
C VAL A 14 -22.94 -31.53 17.59
N LEU A 15 -23.03 -30.93 18.80
CA LEU A 15 -22.94 -31.53 20.16
C LEU A 15 -21.57 -32.21 20.47
N MET A 16 -20.74 -31.62 21.34
CA MET A 16 -20.66 -31.75 22.82
C MET A 16 -19.92 -33.00 23.36
N GLY A 17 -19.07 -32.77 24.37
CA GLY A 17 -18.49 -33.76 25.30
C GLY A 17 -17.01 -34.04 25.01
N PHE A 18 -16.06 -33.97 25.94
CA PHE A 18 -16.10 -34.35 27.35
C PHE A 18 -15.08 -33.55 28.19
N VAL A 19 -15.52 -33.17 29.39
CA VAL A 19 -14.69 -32.77 30.53
C VAL A 19 -14.01 -34.00 31.11
N ALA A 20 -12.71 -33.91 31.42
CA ALA A 20 -12.04 -34.84 32.31
C ALA A 20 -11.23 -34.06 33.35
N LEU A 21 -11.77 -34.06 34.58
CA LEU A 21 -11.10 -33.68 35.82
C LEU A 21 -9.82 -34.50 36.01
N PHE A 22 -8.70 -33.84 36.24
CA PHE A 22 -7.57 -34.42 36.96
C PHE A 22 -7.55 -33.85 38.38
N THR A 23 -7.96 -34.66 39.33
CA THR A 23 -7.61 -34.53 40.75
C THR A 23 -6.72 -35.70 41.12
N LEU A 24 -5.67 -35.41 41.90
CA LEU A 24 -5.02 -36.22 42.96
C LEU A 24 -3.54 -35.77 43.01
N THR A 25 -3.11 -35.01 44.01
CA THR A 25 -2.58 -35.41 45.34
C THR A 25 -1.10 -35.08 45.41
N GLY A 26 -0.68 -34.38 46.47
CA GLY A 26 0.73 -34.25 46.83
C GLY A 26 1.07 -32.92 47.49
N CYS A 27 0.54 -32.68 48.69
CA CYS A 27 1.22 -31.79 49.63
C CYS A 27 2.50 -32.51 50.05
N ASP A 28 3.66 -31.95 49.72
CA ASP A 28 4.86 -32.19 50.49
C ASP A 28 5.54 -30.87 50.84
N LYS A 29 5.83 -30.71 52.13
CA LYS A 29 6.49 -29.54 52.70
C LYS A 29 7.98 -29.68 52.44
N THR A 30 8.55 -28.75 51.68
CA THR A 30 9.94 -28.34 51.91
C THR A 30 10.07 -26.87 51.56
N THR A 31 10.26 -26.04 52.58
CA THR A 31 10.71 -24.65 52.42
C THR A 31 12.20 -24.69 52.06
N PRO A 32 12.61 -24.02 50.98
CA PRO A 32 13.78 -23.16 51.06
C PRO A 32 13.32 -21.71 51.01
N GLN A 33 13.91 -20.92 51.89
CA GLN A 33 13.81 -19.47 51.91
C GLN A 33 14.02 -18.89 50.52
N GLY A 34 13.26 -17.82 50.23
CA GLY A 34 13.28 -17.11 48.96
C GLY A 34 14.70 -16.83 48.49
N ILE A 35 15.04 -17.47 47.37
CA ILE A 35 15.87 -16.79 46.39
C ILE A 35 14.93 -15.73 45.83
N GLU A 36 15.14 -14.47 46.20
CA GLU A 36 14.75 -13.37 45.34
C GLU A 36 15.44 -13.66 44.01
N THR A 37 14.75 -14.35 43.10
CA THR A 37 15.05 -14.17 41.69
C THR A 37 14.70 -12.71 41.45
N VAL A 38 15.71 -11.86 41.57
CA VAL A 38 15.84 -10.70 40.69
C VAL A 38 15.63 -11.30 39.32
N SER A 39 14.37 -11.27 38.87
CA SER A 39 14.06 -11.41 37.47
C SER A 39 14.69 -10.16 36.90
N GLU A 40 15.99 -10.26 36.60
CA GLU A 40 16.64 -9.48 35.59
C GLU A 40 15.76 -9.72 34.37
N SER A 41 14.78 -8.83 34.21
CA SER A 41 13.91 -8.77 33.05
C SER A 41 14.86 -8.84 31.89
N ALA A 42 14.92 -10.01 31.22
CA ALA A 42 15.85 -10.24 30.14
C ALA A 42 15.74 -9.02 29.24
N ALA A 43 16.81 -8.22 29.21
CA ALA A 43 16.80 -6.98 28.45
C ALA A 43 16.38 -7.37 27.04
N ALA A 44 15.34 -6.72 26.53
CA ALA A 44 14.83 -7.08 25.22
C ALA A 44 16.00 -7.00 24.20
N PRO A 45 16.05 -7.95 23.26
CA PRO A 45 17.18 -8.05 22.35
C PRO A 45 17.29 -6.77 21.52
N LEU A 46 18.53 -6.31 21.33
CA LEU A 46 18.81 -5.14 20.48
C LEU A 46 18.40 -5.43 19.03
N SER A 47 17.86 -4.40 18.37
CA SER A 47 17.50 -4.45 16.95
C SER A 47 18.73 -4.63 16.06
N ASP A 48 18.52 -5.17 14.86
CA ASP A 48 19.54 -5.17 13.80
C ASP A 48 19.99 -3.73 13.49
N VAL A 49 21.30 -3.53 13.26
CA VAL A 49 21.87 -2.21 12.95
C VAL A 49 21.18 -1.53 11.76
N ARG A 50 20.73 -2.30 10.78
CA ARG A 50 20.02 -1.81 9.60
C ARG A 50 18.63 -1.32 9.96
N VAL A 51 17.94 -2.01 10.88
CA VAL A 51 16.65 -1.57 11.43
C VAL A 51 16.83 -0.26 12.20
N CYS A 52 17.91 -0.13 12.97
CA CYS A 52 18.22 1.12 13.66
C CYS A 52 18.47 2.28 12.72
N ASN A 53 19.25 2.07 11.65
CA ASN A 53 19.47 3.09 10.63
C ASN A 53 18.16 3.51 9.95
N PHE A 54 17.29 2.54 9.64
CA PHE A 54 15.97 2.81 9.09
C PHE A 54 15.08 3.59 10.09
N ALA A 55 15.07 3.21 11.38
CA ALA A 55 14.31 3.90 12.42
C ALA A 55 14.76 5.35 12.62
N GLN A 56 16.08 5.60 12.61
CA GLN A 56 16.64 6.95 12.68
C GLN A 56 16.27 7.79 11.45
N ARG A 57 16.33 7.22 10.24
CA ARG A 57 15.91 7.91 9.01
C ARG A 57 14.42 8.24 9.02
N LEU A 58 13.58 7.29 9.44
CA LEU A 58 12.14 7.51 9.61
C LEU A 58 11.87 8.63 10.62
N ALA A 59 12.59 8.64 11.75
CA ALA A 59 12.48 9.70 12.75
C ALA A 59 12.94 11.07 12.25
N ALA A 60 13.90 11.11 11.31
CA ALA A 60 14.39 12.33 10.69
C ALA A 60 13.52 12.84 9.52
N LEU A 61 12.51 12.07 9.09
CA LEU A 61 11.60 12.48 8.01
C LEU A 61 10.87 13.76 8.43
N PRO A 62 10.99 14.86 7.66
CA PRO A 62 10.22 16.08 7.91
C PRO A 62 8.73 15.77 7.94
N GLN A 63 8.04 16.14 9.01
CA GLN A 63 6.63 15.79 9.16
C GLN A 63 5.68 16.75 8.45
N GLN A 64 6.09 17.97 8.08
CA GLN A 64 5.25 18.95 7.38
C GLN A 64 6.07 19.95 6.53
N PRO A 65 5.95 19.94 5.19
CA PRO A 65 5.34 18.87 4.39
C PRO A 65 6.18 17.58 4.44
N ILE A 66 5.52 16.43 4.33
CA ILE A 66 6.23 15.15 4.19
C ILE A 66 6.92 15.12 2.83
N ASP A 67 8.22 14.83 2.83
CA ASP A 67 8.97 14.57 1.60
C ASP A 67 8.56 13.21 1.03
N THR A 68 7.74 13.22 -0.02
CA THR A 68 7.25 12.01 -0.69
C THR A 68 8.38 11.21 -1.35
N ALA A 69 9.49 11.86 -1.74
CA ALA A 69 10.64 11.16 -2.31
C ALA A 69 11.37 10.34 -1.25
N GLU A 70 11.64 10.94 -0.08
CA GLU A 70 12.23 10.21 1.04
C GLU A 70 11.27 9.14 1.56
N LEU A 71 9.96 9.41 1.60
CA LEU A 71 8.98 8.40 1.99
C LEU A 71 8.92 7.21 1.04
N ARG A 72 9.01 7.42 -0.29
CA ARG A 72 9.17 6.32 -1.27
C ARG A 72 10.41 5.48 -0.96
N TYR A 73 11.53 6.14 -0.66
CA TYR A 73 12.77 5.46 -0.32
C TYR A 73 12.65 4.65 0.98
N LEU A 74 12.03 5.20 2.02
CA LEU A 74 11.77 4.49 3.28
C LEU A 74 10.87 3.25 3.09
N ASN A 75 9.85 3.32 2.23
CA ASN A 75 9.04 2.15 1.89
C ASN A 75 9.85 1.04 1.21
N GLU A 76 10.79 1.40 0.33
CA GLU A 76 11.68 0.45 -0.31
C GLU A 76 12.65 -0.17 0.69
N GLN A 77 13.28 0.64 1.55
CA GLN A 77 14.15 0.13 2.62
C GLN A 77 13.41 -0.84 3.54
N TRP A 78 12.19 -0.47 3.97
CA TRP A 78 11.37 -1.35 4.79
C TRP A 78 11.09 -2.69 4.09
N ARG A 79 10.81 -2.66 2.78
CA ARG A 79 10.59 -3.87 1.98
C ARG A 79 11.83 -4.75 1.92
N GLU A 80 13.01 -4.18 1.73
CA GLU A 80 14.27 -4.91 1.70
C GLU A 80 14.58 -5.55 3.05
N LEU A 81 14.39 -4.80 4.14
CA LEU A 81 14.56 -5.31 5.50
C LEU A 81 13.56 -6.43 5.81
N ASN A 82 12.29 -6.24 5.50
CA ASN A 82 11.24 -7.23 5.77
C ASN A 82 11.34 -8.50 4.90
N ARG A 83 12.10 -8.47 3.80
CA ARG A 83 12.44 -9.65 3.00
C ARG A 83 13.70 -10.37 3.48
N THR A 84 14.55 -9.69 4.23
CA THR A 84 15.77 -10.30 4.74
C THR A 84 15.42 -11.04 6.02
N ASP A 85 15.64 -12.35 6.02
CA ASP A 85 15.40 -13.19 7.18
C ASP A 85 16.08 -12.58 8.42
N ASP A 86 15.33 -12.55 9.53
CA ASP A 86 15.75 -12.08 10.86
C ASP A 86 16.14 -10.59 10.99
N ALA A 87 15.97 -9.74 9.97
CA ALA A 87 16.29 -8.32 10.11
C ALA A 87 15.32 -7.61 11.07
N PHE A 88 14.02 -7.78 10.86
CA PHE A 88 12.99 -7.30 11.78
C PHE A 88 12.52 -8.43 12.69
N SER A 89 12.34 -8.13 13.97
CA SER A 89 11.38 -8.88 14.79
C SER A 89 9.95 -8.62 14.31
N VAL A 90 9.03 -9.53 14.62
CA VAL A 90 7.60 -9.40 14.25
C VAL A 90 7.00 -8.09 14.77
N ALA A 91 7.36 -7.67 15.98
CA ALA A 91 6.85 -6.44 16.59
C ALA A 91 7.38 -5.18 15.89
N GLU A 92 8.66 -5.14 15.54
CA GLU A 92 9.27 -4.01 14.82
C GLU A 92 8.70 -3.89 13.41
N ALA A 93 8.56 -5.00 12.69
CA ALA A 93 7.95 -5.02 11.36
C ALA A 93 6.52 -4.47 11.41
N ALA A 94 5.71 -4.90 12.38
CA ALA A 94 4.33 -4.43 12.54
C ALA A 94 4.26 -2.94 12.91
N ALA A 95 5.06 -2.49 13.88
CA ALA A 95 5.06 -1.10 14.35
C ALA A 95 5.53 -0.13 13.25
N SER A 96 6.67 -0.43 12.62
CA SER A 96 7.20 0.39 11.52
C SER A 96 6.27 0.41 10.31
N ARG A 97 5.63 -0.73 9.99
CA ARG A 97 4.65 -0.80 8.90
C ARG A 97 3.43 0.06 9.17
N ALA A 98 2.93 0.10 10.41
CA ALA A 98 1.81 0.94 10.79
C ALA A 98 2.14 2.43 10.60
N ILE A 99 3.34 2.86 11.00
CA ILE A 99 3.82 4.23 10.79
C ILE A 99 3.88 4.55 9.29
N LEU A 100 4.52 3.69 8.49
CA LEU A 100 4.59 3.88 7.03
C LEU A 100 3.21 3.91 6.37
N SER A 101 2.27 3.06 6.80
CA SER A 101 0.90 3.04 6.26
C SER A 101 0.19 4.38 6.49
N ALA A 102 0.37 4.97 7.68
CA ALA A 102 -0.19 6.29 7.99
C ALA A 102 0.47 7.40 7.16
N LEU A 103 1.79 7.35 6.96
CA LEU A 103 2.51 8.31 6.12
C LEU A 103 2.17 8.14 4.62
N ASN A 104 1.91 6.91 4.16
CA ASN A 104 1.56 6.60 2.77
C ASN A 104 0.24 7.21 2.32
N ILE A 105 -0.56 7.76 3.23
CA ILE A 105 -1.70 8.62 2.89
C ILE A 105 -1.23 9.79 2.03
N GLU A 106 -0.10 10.41 2.34
CA GLU A 106 0.46 11.51 1.55
C GLU A 106 0.89 11.06 0.15
N LEU A 107 1.53 9.88 0.03
CA LEU A 107 1.84 9.30 -1.28
C LEU A 107 0.58 9.06 -2.10
N ALA A 108 -0.52 8.64 -1.46
CA ALA A 108 -1.78 8.41 -2.14
C ALA A 108 -2.41 9.73 -2.64
N HIS A 109 -2.34 10.81 -1.86
CA HIS A 109 -2.79 12.14 -2.30
C HIS A 109 -1.93 12.68 -3.45
N GLU A 110 -0.60 12.59 -3.35
CA GLU A 110 0.31 12.95 -4.44
C GLU A 110 0.01 12.11 -5.70
N SER A 111 -0.15 10.79 -5.56
CA SER A 111 -0.50 9.92 -6.67
C SER A 111 -1.83 10.29 -7.32
N ALA A 112 -2.85 10.66 -6.55
CA ALA A 112 -4.13 11.08 -7.10
C ALA A 112 -3.98 12.35 -7.97
N GLN A 113 -3.19 13.33 -7.51
CA GLN A 113 -2.90 14.56 -8.28
C GLN A 113 -2.10 14.26 -9.55
N LEU A 114 -1.12 13.37 -9.47
CA LEU A 114 -0.31 12.96 -10.63
C LEU A 114 -1.14 12.16 -11.64
N ILE A 115 -2.08 11.32 -11.20
CA ILE A 115 -3.03 10.63 -12.08
C ILE A 115 -3.93 11.65 -12.80
N GLU A 116 -4.41 12.68 -12.10
CA GLU A 116 -5.21 13.75 -12.71
C GLU A 116 -4.42 14.48 -13.81
N GLN A 117 -3.14 14.81 -13.58
CA GLN A 117 -2.27 15.38 -14.61
C GLN A 117 -2.06 14.43 -15.81
N ALA A 118 -1.89 13.13 -15.54
CA ALA A 118 -1.79 12.13 -16.61
C ALA A 118 -3.09 12.05 -17.43
N ILE A 119 -4.26 12.19 -16.79
CA ILE A 119 -5.57 12.25 -17.45
C ILE A 119 -5.68 13.49 -18.34
N GLU A 120 -5.24 14.66 -17.88
CA GLU A 120 -5.25 15.88 -18.69
C GLU A 120 -4.41 15.73 -19.96
N ILE A 121 -3.18 15.21 -19.83
CA ILE A 121 -2.31 14.92 -20.98
C ILE A 121 -2.97 13.89 -21.92
N THR A 122 -3.64 12.88 -21.36
CA THR A 122 -4.33 11.85 -22.13
C THR A 122 -5.53 12.41 -22.89
N ASP A 123 -6.30 13.30 -22.28
CA ASP A 123 -7.46 13.97 -22.88
C ASP A 123 -7.04 14.82 -24.08
N GLU A 124 -6.04 15.68 -23.91
CA GLU A 124 -5.51 16.48 -25.02
C GLU A 124 -5.00 15.60 -26.18
N THR A 125 -4.40 14.45 -25.85
CA THR A 125 -3.92 13.49 -26.86
C THR A 125 -5.09 12.78 -27.52
N TYR A 126 -6.12 12.44 -26.76
CA TYR A 126 -7.35 11.82 -27.25
C TYR A 126 -8.05 12.72 -28.26
N ASP A 127 -8.18 14.02 -27.97
CA ASP A 127 -8.76 15.01 -28.87
C ASP A 127 -8.01 15.11 -30.21
N GLN A 128 -6.67 15.00 -30.19
CA GLN A 128 -5.87 14.97 -31.41
C GLN A 128 -6.20 13.74 -32.27
N ILE A 129 -6.43 12.58 -31.64
CA ILE A 129 -6.78 11.34 -32.33
C ILE A 129 -8.21 11.41 -32.87
N GLU A 130 -9.16 11.93 -32.11
CA GLU A 130 -10.54 12.14 -32.56
C GLU A 130 -10.60 13.09 -33.77
N GLY A 131 -9.75 14.11 -33.81
CA GLY A 131 -9.59 14.96 -34.98
C GLY A 131 -9.19 14.19 -36.25
N LEU A 132 -8.35 13.16 -36.12
CA LEU A 132 -7.93 12.29 -37.23
C LEU A 132 -9.00 11.26 -37.60
N ARG A 133 -9.66 10.66 -36.60
CA ARG A 133 -10.72 9.64 -36.78
C ARG A 133 -11.86 10.15 -37.66
N ARG A 134 -12.22 11.42 -37.55
CA ARG A 134 -13.28 12.05 -38.38
C ARG A 134 -13.04 11.96 -39.88
N TYR A 135 -11.79 11.78 -40.32
CA TYR A 135 -11.42 11.67 -41.73
C TYR A 135 -11.00 10.24 -42.12
N ALA A 136 -11.04 9.29 -41.19
CA ALA A 136 -10.71 7.90 -41.46
C ALA A 136 -11.88 7.19 -42.15
N SER A 137 -11.55 6.24 -43.04
CA SER A 137 -12.55 5.38 -43.68
C SER A 137 -13.21 4.39 -42.70
N ASP A 138 -12.51 4.05 -41.62
CA ASP A 138 -12.98 3.23 -40.51
C ASP A 138 -12.53 3.89 -39.19
N PRO A 139 -13.31 4.85 -38.67
CA PRO A 139 -12.95 5.61 -37.48
C PRO A 139 -12.77 4.75 -36.21
N ASP A 140 -13.59 3.71 -36.08
CA ASP A 140 -13.63 2.86 -34.88
C ASP A 140 -12.40 1.96 -34.78
N ASN A 141 -11.86 1.52 -35.92
CA ASN A 141 -10.66 0.68 -35.97
C ASN A 141 -9.39 1.44 -36.40
N MET A 142 -9.44 2.77 -36.45
CA MET A 142 -8.28 3.57 -36.83
C MET A 142 -7.14 3.35 -35.82
N LYS A 143 -6.02 2.79 -36.29
CA LYS A 143 -4.81 2.66 -35.48
C LYS A 143 -4.32 4.04 -35.06
N VAL A 144 -4.04 4.20 -33.76
CA VAL A 144 -3.36 5.40 -33.25
C VAL A 144 -1.95 5.49 -33.86
N PRO A 145 -1.58 6.63 -34.49
CA PRO A 145 -0.25 6.82 -35.03
C PRO A 145 0.84 6.69 -33.95
N ASP A 146 1.91 5.96 -34.25
CA ASP A 146 3.00 5.72 -33.30
C ASP A 146 3.68 7.02 -32.84
N SER A 147 3.67 8.07 -33.68
CA SER A 147 4.17 9.40 -33.33
C SER A 147 3.38 10.05 -32.19
N ILE A 148 2.04 9.90 -32.18
CA ILE A 148 1.17 10.41 -31.12
C ILE A 148 1.40 9.63 -29.82
N THR A 149 1.44 8.31 -29.91
CA THR A 149 1.74 7.44 -28.76
C THR A 149 3.08 7.78 -28.11
N ARG A 150 4.12 8.02 -28.92
CA ARG A 150 5.44 8.42 -28.43
C ARG A 150 5.40 9.79 -27.75
N THR A 151 4.70 10.77 -28.34
CA THR A 151 4.54 12.09 -27.73
C THR A 151 3.81 12.00 -26.40
N LEU A 152 2.74 11.20 -26.31
CA LEU A 152 2.04 10.93 -25.05
C LEU A 152 3.01 10.40 -23.99
N VAL A 153 3.73 9.30 -24.30
CA VAL A 153 4.65 8.67 -23.35
C VAL A 153 5.74 9.65 -22.88
N ASN A 154 6.28 10.48 -23.77
CA ASN A 154 7.27 11.49 -23.40
C ASN A 154 6.67 12.51 -22.43
N ARG A 155 5.50 13.07 -22.75
CA ARG A 155 4.81 14.03 -21.86
C ARG A 155 4.49 13.41 -20.50
N LEU A 156 4.06 12.15 -20.50
CA LEU A 156 3.77 11.41 -19.28
C LEU A 156 5.03 11.15 -18.44
N ASN A 157 6.18 10.85 -19.09
CA ASN A 157 7.47 10.71 -18.40
C ASN A 157 7.96 12.03 -17.80
N ASP A 158 7.77 13.14 -18.52
CA ASP A 158 8.19 14.47 -18.08
C ASP A 158 7.31 15.02 -16.95
N CYS A 159 6.02 14.66 -16.90
CA CYS A 159 5.13 15.10 -15.80
C CYS A 159 5.29 14.25 -14.55
N CYS A 160 5.12 12.93 -14.67
CA CYS A 160 4.48 12.22 -13.58
C CYS A 160 4.68 10.69 -13.54
N LEU A 161 5.03 10.01 -14.64
CA LEU A 161 5.16 8.55 -14.65
C LEU A 161 6.22 8.03 -13.67
N ASN A 162 7.36 8.70 -13.56
CA ASN A 162 8.43 8.26 -12.66
C ASN A 162 7.98 8.27 -11.20
N GLN A 163 7.31 9.35 -10.78
CA GLN A 163 6.77 9.48 -9.41
C GLN A 163 5.61 8.50 -9.18
N LEU A 164 4.70 8.37 -10.16
CA LEU A 164 3.58 7.41 -10.10
C LEU A 164 4.07 5.97 -9.92
N ASN A 165 5.07 5.54 -10.67
CA ASN A 165 5.62 4.18 -10.58
C ASN A 165 6.25 3.91 -9.20
N GLY A 166 6.97 4.90 -8.66
CA GLY A 166 7.54 4.84 -7.31
C GLY A 166 6.45 4.72 -6.24
N ASN A 167 5.44 5.60 -6.29
CA ASN A 167 4.34 5.60 -5.33
C ASN A 167 3.49 4.33 -5.44
N ALA A 168 3.17 3.90 -6.64
CA ALA A 168 2.37 2.70 -6.90
C ALA A 168 2.96 1.48 -6.19
N THR A 169 4.28 1.31 -6.23
CA THR A 169 4.97 0.17 -5.60
C THR A 169 4.81 0.14 -4.07
N ALA A 170 4.75 1.30 -3.42
CA ALA A 170 4.46 1.41 -1.99
C ALA A 170 2.96 1.13 -1.73
N LEU A 171 2.08 1.76 -2.50
CA LEU A 171 0.64 1.76 -2.27
C LEU A 171 -0.03 0.40 -2.57
N VAL A 172 0.42 -0.35 -3.58
CA VAL A 172 -0.15 -1.70 -3.88
C VAL A 172 0.16 -2.76 -2.81
N ARG A 173 0.96 -2.40 -1.79
CA ARG A 173 1.28 -3.27 -0.64
C ARG A 173 0.41 -2.98 0.57
N GLU A 174 -0.37 -1.90 0.53
CA GLU A 174 -1.40 -1.64 1.51
C GLU A 174 -2.47 -2.74 1.47
N GLU A 175 -3.31 -2.77 2.50
CA GLU A 175 -4.39 -3.74 2.60
C GLU A 175 -5.21 -3.75 1.30
N LYS A 176 -5.42 -4.95 0.75
CA LYS A 176 -6.11 -5.12 -0.53
C LYS A 176 -7.49 -4.48 -0.46
N TYR A 177 -7.84 -3.70 -1.48
CA TYR A 177 -9.08 -2.92 -1.57
C TYR A 177 -9.20 -1.73 -0.61
N SER A 178 -8.18 -1.43 0.20
CA SER A 178 -8.12 -0.16 0.93
C SER A 178 -8.09 1.04 -0.03
N PRO A 179 -8.49 2.25 0.40
CA PRO A 179 -8.38 3.44 -0.42
C PRO A 179 -6.97 3.68 -1.00
N LEU A 180 -5.93 3.44 -0.19
CA LEU A 180 -4.53 3.59 -0.61
C LEU A 180 -4.17 2.56 -1.69
N TYR A 181 -4.55 1.29 -1.49
CA TYR A 181 -4.35 0.23 -2.48
C TYR A 181 -5.03 0.57 -3.81
N ASN A 182 -6.24 1.11 -3.78
CA ASN A 182 -7.00 1.43 -4.98
C ASN A 182 -6.30 2.53 -5.80
N ILE A 183 -5.82 3.60 -5.17
CA ILE A 183 -4.99 4.61 -5.84
C ILE A 183 -3.70 4.00 -6.36
N GLY A 184 -3.02 3.18 -5.56
CA GLY A 184 -1.81 2.47 -5.96
C GLY A 184 -2.03 1.59 -7.19
N SER A 185 -3.16 0.89 -7.26
CA SER A 185 -3.50 0.03 -8.39
C SER A 185 -3.76 0.82 -9.66
N ILE A 186 -4.45 1.96 -9.57
CA ILE A 186 -4.66 2.86 -10.72
C ILE A 186 -3.30 3.40 -11.20
N ALA A 187 -2.47 3.90 -10.28
CA ALA A 187 -1.13 4.40 -10.60
C ALA A 187 -0.26 3.31 -11.25
N TYR A 188 -0.31 2.07 -10.76
CA TYR A 188 0.45 0.94 -11.29
C TYR A 188 0.08 0.62 -12.74
N PHE A 189 -1.20 0.76 -13.10
CA PHE A 189 -1.70 0.45 -14.44
C PHE A 189 -1.86 1.66 -15.35
N ILE A 190 -1.41 2.85 -14.96
CA ILE A 190 -1.62 4.10 -15.72
C ILE A 190 -1.19 3.98 -17.18
N ASN A 191 -0.02 3.39 -17.47
CA ASN A 191 0.45 3.21 -18.84
C ASN A 191 -0.46 2.30 -19.69
N ARG A 192 -1.04 1.26 -19.08
CA ARG A 192 -2.01 0.41 -19.78
C ARG A 192 -3.28 1.22 -20.05
N ASP A 193 -3.81 1.89 -19.03
CA ASP A 193 -5.12 2.52 -19.07
C ASP A 193 -5.14 3.71 -20.04
N VAL A 194 -4.11 4.57 -20.06
CA VAL A 194 -4.01 5.68 -21.03
C VAL A 194 -3.95 5.17 -22.48
N ASN A 195 -3.24 4.06 -22.72
CA ASN A 195 -3.19 3.44 -24.05
C ASN A 195 -4.52 2.82 -24.47
N GLN A 196 -5.27 2.23 -23.52
CA GLN A 196 -6.61 1.72 -23.79
C GLN A 196 -7.58 2.86 -24.12
N ILE A 197 -7.45 4.01 -23.45
CA ILE A 197 -8.23 5.21 -23.74
C ILE A 197 -7.97 5.68 -25.18
N LEU A 198 -6.70 5.82 -25.58
CA LEU A 198 -6.38 6.23 -26.95
C LEU A 198 -6.94 5.27 -28.01
N ARG A 199 -7.17 3.99 -27.67
CA ARG A 199 -7.69 2.96 -28.58
C ARG A 199 -9.20 2.76 -28.50
N ASN A 200 -9.93 3.59 -27.75
CA ASN A 200 -11.36 3.39 -27.46
C ASN A 200 -11.68 2.04 -26.76
N GLU A 201 -10.71 1.43 -26.09
CA GLU A 201 -10.90 0.21 -25.28
C GLU A 201 -11.35 0.53 -23.84
N LEU A 202 -11.10 1.76 -23.40
CA LEU A 202 -11.49 2.30 -22.10
C LEU A 202 -12.05 3.72 -22.28
N GLU A 203 -13.25 3.98 -21.76
CA GLU A 203 -13.87 5.31 -21.84
C GLU A 203 -13.19 6.29 -20.86
N LEU A 204 -12.77 7.45 -21.37
CA LEU A 204 -12.07 8.47 -20.57
C LEU A 204 -12.92 8.98 -19.41
N ASP A 205 -14.21 9.24 -19.62
CA ASP A 205 -15.12 9.72 -18.57
C ASP A 205 -15.32 8.69 -17.46
N ARG A 206 -15.42 7.41 -17.83
CA ARG A 206 -15.48 6.31 -16.86
C ARG A 206 -14.19 6.22 -16.05
N TYR A 207 -13.04 6.40 -16.71
CA TYR A 207 -11.75 6.41 -16.03
C TYR A 207 -11.64 7.59 -15.05
N ARG A 208 -12.01 8.80 -15.48
CA ARG A 208 -12.10 10.01 -14.63
C ARG A 208 -12.97 9.78 -13.40
N ALA A 209 -14.17 9.23 -13.59
CA ALA A 209 -15.09 8.92 -12.49
C ALA A 209 -14.48 7.91 -11.50
N SER A 210 -13.76 6.90 -12.00
CA SER A 210 -13.06 5.94 -11.16
C SER A 210 -11.96 6.59 -10.32
N VAL A 211 -11.17 7.49 -10.91
CA VAL A 211 -10.11 8.22 -10.20
C VAL A 211 -10.70 9.16 -9.17
N ALA A 212 -11.74 9.92 -9.52
CA ALA A 212 -12.43 10.82 -8.60
C ALA A 212 -13.02 10.07 -7.40
N ALA A 213 -13.64 8.90 -7.64
CA ALA A 213 -14.16 8.06 -6.57
C ALA A 213 -13.05 7.53 -5.65
N ALA A 214 -11.93 7.08 -6.22
CA ALA A 214 -10.78 6.60 -5.44
C ALA A 214 -10.15 7.72 -4.60
N LYS A 215 -9.98 8.91 -5.18
CA LYS A 215 -9.47 10.11 -4.49
C LYS A 215 -10.41 10.54 -3.36
N ALA A 216 -11.72 10.55 -3.59
CA ALA A 216 -12.71 10.90 -2.56
C ALA A 216 -12.75 9.91 -1.39
N ALA A 217 -12.34 8.66 -1.60
CA ALA A 217 -12.25 7.66 -0.56
C ALA A 217 -10.97 7.75 0.29
N LEU A 218 -10.00 8.60 -0.10
CA LEU A 218 -8.76 8.74 0.65
C LEU A 218 -9.00 9.36 2.02
N PRO A 219 -8.37 8.81 3.09
CA PRO A 219 -8.39 9.47 4.38
C PRO A 219 -7.63 10.79 4.32
N ALA A 220 -7.98 11.73 5.22
CA ALA A 220 -7.17 12.92 5.42
C ALA A 220 -5.78 12.53 5.96
N PRO A 221 -4.71 13.25 5.58
CA PRO A 221 -3.39 13.02 6.16
C PRO A 221 -3.41 13.11 7.69
N GLN A 222 -2.60 12.26 8.33
CA GLN A 222 -2.56 12.12 9.77
C GLN A 222 -1.17 12.47 10.30
N ASN A 223 -1.13 13.21 11.41
CA ASN A 223 0.10 13.37 12.17
C ASN A 223 0.37 12.06 12.93
N VAL A 224 1.38 11.32 12.50
CA VAL A 224 1.86 10.11 13.18
C VAL A 224 3.25 10.38 13.76
N SER A 225 3.49 9.91 14.98
CA SER A 225 4.84 9.99 15.55
C SER A 225 5.78 9.09 14.76
N THR A 226 6.88 9.65 14.26
CA THR A 226 7.95 8.91 13.59
C THR A 226 9.10 8.56 14.54
N ALA A 227 8.95 8.82 15.84
CA ALA A 227 9.97 8.53 16.83
C ALA A 227 10.39 7.05 16.80
N ALA A 228 11.69 6.79 16.91
CA ALA A 228 12.29 5.46 16.83
C ALA A 228 12.05 4.59 18.09
N THR A 229 11.01 4.86 18.89
CA THR A 229 10.75 4.19 20.17
C THR A 229 10.35 2.71 20.03
N TRP A 230 10.06 2.27 18.80
CA TRP A 230 9.70 0.89 18.47
C TRP A 230 10.92 0.01 18.15
N ALA A 231 12.10 0.60 17.94
CA ALA A 231 13.36 -0.11 17.74
C ALA A 231 14.26 0.03 18.99
N GLN A 232 14.97 -1.03 19.35
CA GLN A 232 15.91 -1.05 20.46
C GLN A 232 17.34 -0.87 19.94
N CYS A 233 17.69 0.39 19.72
CA CYS A 233 19.00 0.78 19.21
C CYS A 233 19.98 1.03 20.33
N LYS A 234 21.26 0.72 20.08
CA LYS A 234 22.33 1.12 21.00
C LYS A 234 22.32 2.66 21.09
N PRO A 235 22.41 3.24 22.29
CA PRO A 235 22.65 4.68 22.41
C PRO A 235 23.95 5.01 21.70
N ASP A 236 23.93 6.04 20.85
CA ASP A 236 25.13 6.54 20.18
C ASP A 236 26.17 6.90 21.26
N ALA A 237 27.33 6.24 21.20
CA ALA A 237 28.43 6.43 22.15
C ALA A 237 29.21 7.73 21.88
#